data_AF-A0A0D7PFH6-F1
#
_entry.id   AF-A0A0D7PFH6-F1
#
_cell.length_a   1.000
_cell.length_b   1.000
_cell.length_c   1.000
_cell.angle_alpha   90.00
_cell.angle_beta   90.00
_cell.angle_gamma   90.00
#
_symmetry.space_group_name_H-M   'P 1'
#
loop_
_entity.id
_entity.type
_entity.pdbx_description
1 polymer ?
#
loop_
_entity_poly.entity_id
_entity_poly.type
_entity_poly.pdbx_seq_one_letter_code
_entity_poly.pdbx_strand_id
1 'polypeptide(L)'
;MTQAEQQYALTLIQELTFEGALAFVDYGVNRARAGNYAVNTLSGLKTYCGDFLRERDTLAKAQAAAANRVRVEQAKAEAEEYEAFRRSEADRLFAAARAEVRQTIEADSIAQAKARGGFLGSSAGSIVVRLERDKIIDKRFSIPTLGEWRTKKFN
;
A
#
# COMPACT_ATOMS: atom_id res chain seq x y z
N MET A 1 -40.83 5.83 -30.01
CA MET A 1 -40.06 4.88 -29.19
C MET A 1 -40.88 3.61 -29.06
N THR A 2 -40.30 2.47 -29.40
CA THR A 2 -40.99 1.17 -29.40
C THR A 2 -40.99 0.56 -27.99
N GLN A 3 -41.93 -0.36 -27.71
CA GLN A 3 -41.98 -1.09 -26.43
C GLN A 3 -40.67 -1.86 -26.15
N ALA A 4 -40.04 -2.39 -27.20
CA ALA A 4 -38.75 -3.07 -27.10
C ALA A 4 -37.61 -2.13 -26.65
N GLU A 5 -37.60 -0.89 -27.13
CA GLU A 5 -36.62 0.13 -26.71
C GLU A 5 -36.82 0.56 -25.26
N GLN A 6 -38.08 0.72 -24.82
CA GLN A 6 -38.41 1.01 -23.42
C GLN A 6 -37.93 -0.10 -22.49
N GLN A 7 -38.16 -1.36 -22.85
CA GLN A 7 -37.79 -2.49 -22.03
C GLN A 7 -36.27 -2.64 -21.94
N TYR A 8 -35.53 -2.40 -23.03
CA TYR A 8 -34.08 -2.43 -23.01
C TYR A 8 -33.48 -1.27 -22.19
N ALA A 9 -34.04 -0.07 -22.28
CA ALA A 9 -33.63 1.06 -21.43
C ALA A 9 -33.82 0.74 -19.94
N LEU A 10 -34.94 0.11 -19.57
CA LEU A 10 -35.19 -0.34 -18.19
C LEU A 10 -34.18 -1.38 -17.73
N THR A 11 -33.86 -2.37 -18.57
CA THR A 11 -32.82 -3.37 -18.26
C THR A 11 -31.46 -2.71 -18.03
N LEU A 12 -31.06 -1.76 -18.88
CA LEU A 12 -29.79 -1.04 -18.72
C LEU A 12 -29.72 -0.28 -17.40
N ILE A 13 -30.79 0.42 -17.03
CA ILE A 13 -30.84 1.18 -15.76
C ILE A 13 -30.80 0.22 -14.56
N GLN A 14 -31.48 -0.93 -14.63
CA GLN A 14 -31.46 -1.95 -13.58
C GLN A 14 -30.09 -2.60 -13.40
N GLU A 15 -29.36 -2.84 -14.50
CA GLU A 15 -28.06 -3.53 -14.46
C GLU A 15 -26.87 -2.59 -14.22
N LEU A 16 -26.93 -1.34 -14.69
CA LEU A 16 -25.78 -0.42 -14.71
C LEU A 16 -25.95 0.81 -13.84
N THR A 17 -27.11 1.01 -13.20
CA THR A 17 -27.57 2.30 -12.66
C THR A 17 -27.79 3.35 -13.76
N PHE A 18 -28.43 4.48 -13.42
CA PHE A 18 -28.69 5.56 -14.39
C PHE A 18 -27.39 6.16 -14.97
N GLU A 19 -26.38 6.42 -14.12
CA GLU A 19 -25.08 6.95 -14.56
C GLU A 19 -24.32 5.96 -15.45
N GLY A 20 -24.34 4.67 -15.10
CA GLY A 20 -23.71 3.64 -15.93
C GLY A 20 -24.43 3.42 -17.26
N ALA A 21 -25.76 3.58 -17.29
CA ALA A 21 -26.53 3.54 -18.53
C ALA A 21 -26.20 4.73 -19.45
N LEU A 22 -26.03 5.94 -18.90
CA LEU A 22 -25.57 7.11 -19.67
C LEU A 22 -24.17 6.88 -20.24
N ALA A 23 -23.23 6.44 -19.41
CA ALA A 23 -21.86 6.14 -19.85
C ALA A 23 -21.81 5.05 -20.94
N PHE A 24 -22.69 4.04 -20.85
CA PHE A 24 -22.82 3.01 -21.88
C PHE A 24 -23.34 3.57 -23.20
N VAL A 25 -24.35 4.45 -23.17
CA VAL A 25 -24.89 5.08 -24.39
C VAL A 25 -23.80 5.91 -25.08
N ASP A 26 -23.08 6.74 -24.34
CA ASP A 26 -21.98 7.55 -24.90
C ASP A 26 -20.88 6.67 -25.51
N TYR A 27 -20.49 5.62 -24.78
CA TYR A 27 -19.50 4.65 -25.25
C TYR A 27 -19.95 3.96 -26.54
N GLY A 28 -21.18 3.44 -26.57
CA GLY A 28 -21.74 2.72 -27.70
C GLY A 28 -21.86 3.60 -28.94
N VAL A 29 -22.33 4.84 -28.78
CA VAL A 29 -22.44 5.81 -29.89
C VAL A 29 -21.06 6.17 -30.44
N ASN A 30 -20.07 6.40 -29.59
CA ASN A 30 -18.70 6.72 -30.03
C ASN A 30 -18.05 5.55 -30.76
N ARG A 31 -18.19 4.32 -30.25
CA ARG A 31 -17.63 3.11 -30.87
C ARG A 31 -18.31 2.78 -32.20
N ALA A 32 -19.62 3.00 -32.30
CA ALA A 32 -20.34 2.86 -33.56
C ALA A 32 -19.91 3.90 -34.61
N ARG A 33 -19.75 5.17 -34.22
CA ARG A 33 -19.23 6.22 -35.10
C ARG A 33 -17.82 5.89 -35.61
N ALA A 34 -16.94 5.42 -34.73
CA ALA A 34 -15.59 4.98 -35.11
C ALA A 34 -15.62 3.81 -36.12
N GLY A 35 -16.64 2.96 -36.07
CA GLY A 35 -16.87 1.88 -37.02
C GLY A 35 -17.71 2.25 -38.25
N ASN A 36 -17.99 3.53 -38.51
CA ASN A 36 -18.89 4.02 -39.57
C ASN A 36 -20.31 3.42 -39.52
N TYR A 37 -20.77 2.99 -38.34
CA TYR A 37 -22.11 2.47 -38.14
C TYR A 37 -23.06 3.56 -37.63
N ALA A 38 -24.14 3.82 -38.37
CA ALA A 38 -25.19 4.74 -37.96
C ALA A 38 -26.17 4.03 -37.00
N VAL A 39 -25.99 4.22 -35.70
CA VAL A 39 -26.90 3.70 -34.68
C VAL A 39 -28.20 4.51 -34.72
N ASN A 40 -29.30 3.84 -35.05
CA ASN A 40 -30.63 4.47 -35.09
C ASN A 40 -31.52 4.09 -33.90
N THR A 41 -31.10 3.10 -33.08
CA THR A 41 -31.89 2.61 -31.94
C THR A 41 -30.99 2.26 -30.76
N LEU A 42 -31.53 2.39 -29.55
CA LEU A 42 -30.82 2.02 -28.31
C LEU A 42 -30.47 0.52 -28.30
N SER A 43 -31.37 -0.33 -28.80
CA SER A 43 -31.13 -1.78 -28.92
C SER A 43 -29.96 -2.11 -29.87
N GLY A 44 -29.67 -1.25 -30.85
CA GLY A 44 -28.51 -1.38 -31.73
C GLY A 44 -27.17 -1.24 -31.02
N LEU A 45 -27.14 -0.65 -29.82
CA LEU A 45 -25.93 -0.54 -29.00
C LEU A 45 -25.60 -1.81 -28.22
N LYS A 46 -26.52 -2.79 -28.14
CA LYS A 46 -26.37 -4.00 -27.33
C LYS A 46 -25.09 -4.78 -27.64
N THR A 47 -24.64 -4.77 -28.89
CA THR A 47 -23.40 -5.41 -29.34
C THR A 47 -22.14 -4.86 -28.65
N TYR A 48 -22.18 -3.62 -28.16
CA TYR A 48 -21.06 -2.96 -27.48
C TYR A 48 -21.08 -3.14 -25.95
N CYS A 49 -22.16 -3.68 -25.37
CA CYS A 49 -22.32 -3.79 -23.92
C CYS A 49 -21.25 -4.67 -23.27
N GLY A 50 -20.92 -5.80 -23.90
CA GLY A 50 -19.87 -6.70 -23.38
C GLY A 50 -18.48 -6.06 -23.36
N ASP A 51 -18.15 -5.25 -24.38
CA ASP A 51 -16.88 -4.53 -24.43
C ASP A 51 -16.84 -3.39 -23.41
N PHE A 52 -17.94 -2.64 -23.28
CA PHE A 52 -18.08 -1.57 -22.26
C PHE A 52 -17.84 -2.11 -20.85
N LEU A 53 -18.49 -3.20 -20.49
CA LEU A 53 -18.33 -3.83 -19.17
C LEU A 53 -16.89 -4.28 -18.92
N ARG A 54 -16.25 -4.89 -19.93
CA ARG A 54 -14.86 -5.35 -19.83
C ARG A 54 -13.88 -4.19 -19.63
N GLU A 55 -14.05 -3.10 -20.38
CA GLU A 55 -13.20 -1.92 -20.28
C GLU A 55 -13.42 -1.19 -18.95
N ARG A 56 -14.68 -1.04 -18.51
CA ARG A 56 -15.02 -0.47 -17.20
C ARG A 56 -14.41 -1.26 -16.06
N ASP A 57 -14.54 -2.59 -16.08
CA ASP A 57 -13.99 -3.46 -15.04
C ASP A 57 -12.45 -3.44 -15.07
N THR A 58 -11.84 -3.31 -16.25
CA THR A 58 -10.39 -3.18 -16.40
C THR A 58 -9.89 -1.86 -15.81
N LEU A 59 -10.59 -0.75 -16.09
CA LEU A 59 -10.28 0.56 -15.52
C LEU A 59 -10.44 0.57 -14.01
N ALA A 60 -11.54 0.01 -13.48
CA ALA A 60 -11.77 -0.09 -12.05
C ALA A 60 -10.69 -0.93 -11.35
N LYS A 61 -10.31 -2.07 -11.94
CA LYS A 61 -9.20 -2.90 -11.43
C LYS A 61 -7.85 -2.17 -11.49
N ALA A 62 -7.58 -1.42 -12.57
CA ALA A 62 -6.35 -0.64 -12.71
C ALA A 62 -6.27 0.49 -11.66
N GLN A 63 -7.37 1.19 -11.42
CA GLN A 63 -7.47 2.23 -10.38
C GLN A 63 -7.29 1.63 -8.98
N ALA A 64 -7.95 0.50 -8.68
CA ALA A 64 -7.78 -0.19 -7.41
C ALA A 64 -6.34 -0.68 -7.20
N ALA A 65 -5.70 -1.20 -8.26
CA ALA A 65 -4.31 -1.62 -8.21
C ALA A 65 -3.35 -0.43 -7.99
N ALA A 66 -3.59 0.71 -8.66
CA ALA A 66 -2.82 1.93 -8.47
C ALA A 66 -2.97 2.48 -7.05
N ALA A 67 -4.20 2.56 -6.53
CA ALA A 67 -4.46 2.99 -5.16
C ALA A 67 -3.78 2.07 -4.13
N ASN A 68 -3.81 0.76 -4.36
CA ASN A 68 -3.12 -0.18 -3.47
C ASN A 68 -1.59 -0.02 -3.54
N ARG A 69 -1.01 0.23 -4.73
CA ARG A 69 0.43 0.53 -4.86
C ARG A 69 0.82 1.77 -4.05
N VAL A 70 0.08 2.86 -4.21
CA VAL A 70 0.32 4.11 -3.45
C VAL A 70 0.25 3.85 -1.95
N ARG A 71 -0.75 3.09 -1.48
CA ARG A 71 -0.88 2.74 -0.05
C ARG A 71 0.30 1.90 0.45
N VAL A 72 0.76 0.92 -0.33
CA VAL A 72 1.90 0.07 0.02
C VAL A 72 3.20 0.89 0.06
N GLU A 73 3.40 1.78 -0.91
CA GLU A 73 4.57 2.67 -0.96
C GLU A 73 4.59 3.63 0.23
N GLN A 74 3.45 4.22 0.59
CA GLN A 74 3.33 5.07 1.78
C GLN A 74 3.63 4.29 3.07
N ALA A 75 3.08 3.09 3.22
CA ALA A 75 3.34 2.24 4.40
C ALA A 75 4.83 1.84 4.49
N LYS A 76 5.47 1.57 3.34
CA LYS A 76 6.90 1.26 3.29
C LYS A 76 7.75 2.47 3.66
N ALA A 77 7.46 3.64 3.09
CA ALA A 77 8.18 4.87 3.40
C ALA A 77 8.09 5.22 4.90
N GLU A 78 6.90 5.09 5.49
CA GLU A 78 6.73 5.33 6.92
C GLU A 78 7.47 4.30 7.79
N ALA A 79 7.48 3.03 7.40
CA ALA A 79 8.25 2.01 8.10
C ALA A 79 9.76 2.29 8.03
N GLU A 80 10.26 2.77 6.90
CA GLU A 80 11.66 3.18 6.72
C GLU A 80 12.01 4.39 7.60
N GLU A 81 11.15 5.41 7.66
CA GLU A 81 11.34 6.56 8.55
C GLU A 81 11.36 6.16 10.02
N TYR A 82 10.43 5.29 10.44
CA TYR A 82 10.39 4.79 11.80
C TYR A 82 11.63 3.98 12.14
N GLU A 83 12.11 3.12 11.24
CA GLU A 83 13.35 2.37 11.44
C GLU A 83 14.57 3.29 11.57
N ALA A 84 14.62 4.38 10.79
CA ALA A 84 15.67 5.39 10.94
C ALA A 84 15.60 6.09 12.29
N PHE A 85 14.40 6.50 12.72
CA PHE A 85 14.15 7.07 14.05
C PHE A 85 14.59 6.10 15.16
N ARG A 86 14.13 4.85 15.13
CA ARG A 86 14.41 3.83 16.15
C ARG A 86 15.92 3.63 16.32
N ARG A 87 16.66 3.52 15.22
CA ARG A 87 18.14 3.40 15.26
C ARG A 87 18.81 4.64 15.84
N SER A 88 18.40 5.83 15.38
CA SER A 88 18.95 7.09 15.88
C SER A 88 18.68 7.26 17.38
N GLU A 89 17.49 6.88 17.84
CA GLU A 89 17.09 6.99 19.24
C GLU A 89 17.83 5.96 20.10
N ALA A 90 18.05 4.75 19.57
CA ALA A 90 18.87 3.75 20.24
C ALA A 90 20.32 4.23 20.41
N ASP A 91 20.92 4.80 19.37
CA ASP A 91 22.26 5.39 19.45
C ASP A 91 22.34 6.52 20.47
N ARG A 92 21.33 7.40 20.50
CA ARG A 92 21.24 8.50 21.48
C ARG A 92 21.17 7.98 22.91
N LEU A 93 20.29 7.01 23.17
CA LEU A 93 20.10 6.40 24.50
C LEU A 93 21.34 5.64 24.96
N PHE A 94 21.99 4.93 24.03
CA PHE A 94 23.26 4.27 24.31
C PHE A 94 24.35 5.27 24.68
N ALA A 95 24.51 6.35 23.90
CA ALA A 95 25.52 7.36 24.16
C ALA A 95 25.31 8.07 25.51
N ALA A 96 24.05 8.33 25.87
CA ALA A 96 23.66 8.96 27.13
C ALA A 96 23.77 8.03 28.36
N ALA A 97 23.83 6.71 28.16
CA ALA A 97 23.95 5.76 29.26
C ALA A 97 25.30 5.86 29.96
N ARG A 98 25.30 5.56 31.28
CA ARG A 98 26.52 5.50 32.09
C ARG A 98 27.50 4.46 31.52
N ALA A 99 28.79 4.69 31.75
CA ALA A 99 29.84 3.84 31.19
C ALA A 99 29.67 2.35 31.55
N GLU A 100 29.26 2.05 32.79
CA GLU A 100 29.04 0.67 33.24
C GLU A 100 27.88 0.01 32.47
N VAL A 101 26.80 0.77 32.24
CA VAL A 101 25.63 0.30 31.48
C VAL A 101 25.98 0.05 30.02
N ARG A 102 26.78 0.94 29.41
CA ARG A 102 27.26 0.78 28.03
C ARG A 102 28.09 -0.49 27.87
N GLN A 103 29.02 -0.74 28.79
CA GLN A 103 29.85 -1.95 28.77
C GLN A 103 29.04 -3.22 28.89
N THR A 104 28.03 -3.26 29.78
CA THR A 104 27.12 -4.41 29.88
C THR A 104 26.36 -4.63 28.58
N ILE A 105 25.80 -3.57 27.99
CA ILE A 105 25.05 -3.66 26.74
C ILE A 105 25.95 -4.18 25.60
N GLU A 106 27.19 -3.69 25.48
CA GLU A 106 28.14 -4.15 24.46
C GLU A 106 28.49 -5.64 24.63
N ALA A 107 28.80 -6.07 25.86
CA ALA A 107 29.11 -7.46 26.17
C ALA A 107 27.94 -8.39 25.83
N ASP A 108 26.73 -8.01 26.22
CA ASP A 108 25.50 -8.78 25.95
C ASP A 108 25.22 -8.84 24.44
N SER A 109 25.43 -7.75 23.71
CA SER A 109 25.24 -7.67 22.25
C SER A 109 26.18 -8.61 21.50
N ILE A 110 27.46 -8.64 21.92
CA ILE A 110 28.48 -9.55 21.37
C ILE A 110 28.11 -11.00 21.68
N ALA A 111 27.69 -11.31 22.91
CA ALA A 111 27.29 -12.65 23.31
C ALA A 111 26.08 -13.16 22.50
N GLN A 112 25.06 -12.31 22.32
CA GLN A 112 23.88 -12.64 21.52
C GLN A 112 24.20 -12.79 20.03
N ALA A 113 25.08 -11.96 19.47
CA ALA A 113 25.55 -12.10 18.10
C ALA A 113 26.28 -13.43 17.87
N LYS A 114 27.16 -13.82 18.80
CA LYS A 114 27.84 -15.13 18.77
C LYS A 114 26.86 -16.29 18.82
N ALA A 115 25.85 -16.21 19.68
CA ALA A 115 24.84 -17.26 19.83
C ALA A 115 24.00 -17.48 18.57
N ARG A 116 23.78 -16.43 17.76
CA ARG A 116 22.97 -16.49 16.53
C ARG A 116 23.76 -16.82 15.26
N GLY A 117 24.97 -16.28 15.11
CA GLY A 117 25.73 -16.30 13.84
C GLY A 117 27.07 -17.02 13.90
N GLY A 118 27.45 -17.58 15.05
CA GLY A 118 28.80 -18.09 15.26
C GLY A 118 29.85 -16.97 15.29
N PHE A 119 31.10 -17.29 14.98
CA PHE A 119 32.22 -16.33 15.10
C PHE A 119 32.14 -15.19 14.07
N LEU A 120 31.59 -15.45 12.88
CA LEU A 120 31.46 -14.49 11.79
C LEU A 120 30.35 -13.48 12.11
N GLY A 121 30.73 -12.23 12.37
CA GLY A 121 29.78 -11.17 12.74
C GLY A 121 29.63 -10.94 14.25
N SER A 122 30.57 -11.41 15.07
CA SER A 122 30.57 -11.18 16.52
C SER A 122 31.54 -10.07 16.99
N SER A 123 32.19 -9.36 16.07
CA SER A 123 33.05 -8.23 16.44
C SER A 123 32.21 -7.02 16.87
N ALA A 124 32.74 -6.23 17.81
CA ALA A 124 32.04 -5.08 18.40
C ALA A 124 31.56 -4.04 17.38
N GLY A 125 32.17 -3.98 16.19
CA GLY A 125 31.76 -3.09 15.09
C GLY A 125 30.84 -3.72 14.03
N SER A 126 30.51 -5.00 14.14
CA SER A 126 29.72 -5.70 13.13
C SER A 126 28.25 -5.26 13.12
N ILE A 127 27.61 -5.41 11.96
CA ILE A 127 26.18 -5.10 11.80
C ILE A 127 25.30 -5.96 12.70
N VAL A 128 25.67 -7.23 12.92
CA VAL A 128 24.90 -8.16 13.77
C VAL A 128 24.96 -7.71 15.24
N VAL A 129 26.15 -7.35 15.74
CA VAL A 129 26.28 -6.81 17.10
C VAL A 129 25.49 -5.51 17.27
N ARG A 130 25.52 -4.62 16.28
CA ARG A 130 24.69 -3.40 16.30
C ARG A 130 23.20 -3.71 16.37
N LEU A 131 22.71 -4.68 15.59
CA LEU A 131 21.31 -5.08 15.62
C LEU A 131 20.90 -5.69 16.96
N GLU A 132 21.75 -6.50 17.61
CA GLU A 132 21.46 -7.02 18.94
C GLU A 132 21.52 -5.93 20.02
N ARG A 133 22.45 -4.98 19.88
CA ARG A 133 22.53 -3.80 20.75
C ARG A 133 21.26 -2.99 20.70
N ASP A 134 20.78 -2.67 19.49
CA ASP A 134 19.53 -1.92 19.31
C ASP A 134 18.35 -2.66 19.94
N LYS A 135 18.25 -3.99 19.80
CA LYS A 135 17.20 -4.80 20.47
C LYS A 135 17.29 -4.75 22.00
N ILE A 136 18.50 -4.75 22.57
CA ILE A 136 18.70 -4.64 24.01
C ILE A 136 18.27 -3.25 24.48
N ILE A 137 18.63 -2.20 23.72
CA ILE A 137 18.26 -0.82 24.02
C ILE A 137 16.74 -0.63 23.94
N ASP A 138 16.10 -1.13 22.87
CA ASP A 138 14.65 -1.10 22.69
C ASP A 138 13.93 -1.66 23.92
N LYS A 139 14.38 -2.82 24.42
CA LYS A 139 13.81 -3.47 25.60
C LYS A 139 14.09 -2.73 26.91
N ARG A 140 15.30 -2.20 27.06
CA ARG A 140 15.78 -1.63 28.33
C ARG A 140 15.33 -0.19 28.55
N PHE A 141 15.15 0.57 27.48
CA PHE A 141 14.82 1.99 27.52
C PHE A 141 13.45 2.32 26.92
N SER A 142 12.70 1.31 26.45
CA SER A 142 11.34 1.44 25.93
C SER A 142 11.21 2.48 24.81
N ILE A 143 11.95 2.27 23.71
CA ILE A 143 11.78 3.12 22.52
C ILE A 143 10.32 3.01 22.02
N PRO A 144 9.66 4.14 21.69
CA PRO A 144 8.28 4.12 21.24
C PRO A 144 8.07 3.20 20.05
N THR A 145 7.00 2.41 20.07
CA THR A 145 6.56 1.61 18.92
C THR A 145 6.15 2.51 17.75
N LEU A 146 6.02 1.94 16.54
CA LEU A 146 5.57 2.68 15.36
C LEU A 146 4.26 3.45 15.60
N GLY A 147 3.29 2.84 16.28
CA GLY A 147 2.00 3.49 16.59
C GLY A 147 2.14 4.66 17.57
N GLU A 148 2.96 4.51 18.60
CA GLU A 148 3.23 5.55 19.60
C GLU A 148 4.05 6.69 18.99
N TRP A 149 5.06 6.37 18.19
CA TRP A 149 5.85 7.34 17.44
C TRP A 149 4.98 8.12 16.46
N ARG A 150 4.10 7.45 15.73
CA ARG A 150 3.11 8.09 14.85
C ARG A 150 2.26 9.08 15.62
N THR A 151 1.71 8.66 16.76
CA THR A 151 0.85 9.52 17.60
C THR A 151 1.61 10.74 18.12
N LYS A 152 2.90 10.61 18.45
CA LYS A 152 3.75 11.71 18.88
C LYS A 152 4.24 12.61 17.74
N LYS A 153 4.37 12.11 16.52
CA LYS A 153 4.81 12.87 15.34
C LYS A 153 3.71 13.81 14.83
N PHE A 154 2.45 13.41 14.98
CA PHE A 154 1.28 14.12 14.45
C PHE A 154 0.47 14.88 15.51
N ASN A 155 0.94 14.91 16.75
CA ASN A 155 0.48 15.83 17.81
C ASN A 155 1.51 16.95 17.99
#